data_AF-A0A5C9ABQ4-F1
#
_entry.id   AF-A0A5C9ABQ4-F1
#
_cell.length_a   1.000
_cell.length_b   1.000
_cell.length_c   1.000
_cell.angle_alpha   90.00
_cell.angle_beta   90.00
_cell.angle_gamma   90.00
#
_symmetry.space_group_name_H-M   'P 1'
#
loop_
_entity.id
_entity.type
_entity.pdbx_description
1 polymer ?
#
loop_
_entity_poly.entity_id
_entity_poly.type
_entity_poly.pdbx_seq_one_letter_code
_entity_poly.pdbx_strand_id
1 'polypeptide(L)' 'MKTERILGALYGQALGDAMGMPSELWPRSRVKAHFGWIDRFLPGPKENNAACYFNRAEFTDD' A
#
# COMPACT_ATOMS: atom_id res chain seq x y z
N MET A 1 3.56 -8.83 26.46
CA MET A 1 2.25 -9.15 25.84
C MET A 1 1.40 -7.95 25.38
N LYS A 2 1.29 -6.83 26.12
CA LYS A 2 0.48 -5.65 25.68
C LYS A 2 1.24 -4.78 24.67
N THR A 3 2.50 -4.49 24.92
CA THR A 3 3.35 -3.65 24.08
C THR A 3 3.48 -4.21 22.66
N GLU A 4 3.65 -5.52 22.53
CA GLU A 4 3.79 -6.22 21.24
C GLU A 4 2.51 -6.12 20.42
N ARG A 5 1.33 -6.11 21.07
CA ARG A 5 0.05 -5.90 20.39
C ARG A 5 -0.11 -4.45 19.91
N ILE A 6 0.31 -3.49 20.71
CA ILE A 6 0.30 -2.06 20.34
C ILE A 6 1.27 -1.81 19.18
N LEU A 7 2.50 -2.31 19.28
CA LEU A 7 3.49 -2.24 18.21
C LEU A 7 2.98 -2.93 16.94
N GLY A 8 2.37 -4.12 17.08
CA GLY A 8 1.76 -4.83 15.97
C GLY A 8 0.65 -4.05 15.28
N ALA A 9 -0.15 -3.28 16.01
CA ALA A 9 -1.16 -2.40 15.43
C ALA A 9 -0.54 -1.22 14.67
N LEU A 10 0.46 -0.56 15.25
CA LEU A 10 1.16 0.57 14.60
C LEU A 10 1.91 0.13 13.34
N TYR A 11 2.63 -1.00 13.41
CA TYR A 11 3.29 -1.57 12.25
C TYR A 11 2.29 -2.10 11.24
N GLY A 12 1.20 -2.73 11.68
CA GLY A 12 0.15 -3.22 10.80
C GLY A 12 -0.50 -2.10 9.98
N GLN A 13 -0.74 -0.93 10.59
CA GLN A 13 -1.24 0.25 9.89
C GLN A 13 -0.27 0.69 8.78
N ALA A 14 0.99 0.97 9.13
CA ALA A 14 1.99 1.42 8.17
C ALA A 14 2.26 0.38 7.05
N LEU A 15 2.23 -0.91 7.39
CA LEU A 15 2.38 -1.99 6.40
C LEU A 15 1.16 -2.08 5.46
N GLY A 16 -0.05 -1.94 6.01
CA GLY A 16 -1.29 -1.99 5.25
C GLY A 16 -1.40 -0.84 4.25
N ASP A 17 -1.08 0.37 4.72
CA ASP A 17 -0.99 1.57 3.90
C ASP A 17 0.04 1.40 2.76
N ALA A 18 1.30 1.08 3.08
CA ALA A 18 2.33 0.86 2.06
C ALA A 18 2.02 -0.27 1.06
N MET A 19 1.26 -1.29 1.46
CA MET A 19 0.77 -2.35 0.56
C MET A 19 -0.40 -1.89 -0.34
N GLY A 20 -1.25 -0.99 0.16
CA GLY A 20 -2.42 -0.47 -0.54
C GLY A 20 -2.10 0.65 -1.53
N MET A 21 -1.13 1.50 -1.17
CA MET A 21 -0.72 2.72 -1.89
C MET A 21 -0.62 2.55 -3.42
N PRO A 22 0.02 1.51 -3.99
CA PRO A 22 0.17 1.42 -5.45
C PRO A 22 -1.17 1.37 -6.21
N SER A 23 -2.24 0.94 -5.54
CA SER A 23 -3.57 0.75 -6.09
C SER A 23 -4.57 1.84 -5.69
N GLU A 24 -4.12 2.86 -4.96
CA GLU A 24 -4.97 3.90 -4.39
C GLU A 24 -5.85 4.55 -5.49
N LEU A 25 -7.12 4.79 -5.14
CA LEU A 25 -8.16 5.34 -6.00
C LEU A 25 -8.48 4.56 -7.28
N TRP A 26 -7.91 3.37 -7.50
CA TRP A 26 -8.27 2.52 -8.63
C TRP A 26 -9.41 1.56 -8.31
N PRO A 27 -10.32 1.30 -9.27
CA PRO A 27 -11.32 0.26 -9.11
C PRO A 27 -10.65 -1.12 -9.13
N ARG A 28 -11.21 -2.08 -8.36
CA ARG A 28 -10.69 -3.45 -8.25
C ARG A 28 -10.43 -4.15 -9.59
N SER A 29 -11.25 -3.87 -10.62
CA SER A 29 -11.05 -4.41 -11.97
C SER A 29 -9.72 -3.95 -12.59
N ARG A 30 -9.39 -2.66 -12.45
CA ARG A 30 -8.11 -2.09 -12.92
C ARG A 30 -6.94 -2.63 -12.11
N VAL A 31 -7.07 -2.71 -10.78
CA VAL A 31 -6.05 -3.28 -9.90
C VAL A 31 -5.71 -4.72 -10.33
N LYS A 32 -6.72 -5.55 -10.58
CA LYS A 32 -6.52 -6.92 -11.08
C LYS A 32 -5.91 -6.98 -12.47
N ALA A 33 -6.33 -6.11 -13.38
CA ALA A 33 -5.79 -6.09 -14.74
C ALA A 33 -4.31 -5.65 -14.78
N HIS A 34 -3.92 -4.67 -13.94
CA HIS A 34 -2.57 -4.13 -13.92
C HIS A 34 -1.62 -4.98 -13.05
N PHE A 35 -2.02 -5.31 -11.82
CA PHE A 35 -1.15 -6.00 -10.86
C PHE A 35 -1.39 -7.50 -10.77
N GLY A 36 -2.57 -7.99 -11.16
CA GLY A 36 -3.03 -9.33 -10.83
C GLY A 36 -3.28 -9.45 -9.32
N TRP A 37 -2.24 -9.81 -8.58
CA TRP A 37 -2.23 -9.96 -7.13
C TRP A 37 -1.05 -9.20 -6.53
N ILE A 38 -1.31 -8.36 -5.52
CA ILE A 38 -0.28 -7.63 -4.79
C ILE A 38 0.18 -8.53 -3.63
N ASP A 39 1.35 -9.17 -3.79
CA ASP A 39 1.97 -10.06 -2.78
C ASP A 39 3.23 -9.46 -2.12
N ARG A 40 3.63 -8.26 -2.53
CA ARG A 40 4.85 -7.57 -2.08
C ARG A 40 4.66 -6.07 -2.21
N PHE A 41 5.58 -5.31 -1.61
CA PHE A 41 5.64 -3.86 -1.82
C PHE A 41 5.97 -3.54 -3.26
N LEU A 42 5.14 -2.71 -3.87
CA LEU A 42 5.30 -2.20 -5.23
C LEU A 42 5.45 -0.68 -5.17
N PRO A 43 6.18 -0.05 -6.11
CA PRO A 43 6.13 1.40 -6.26
C PRO A 43 4.79 1.83 -6.85
N GLY A 44 4.43 3.10 -6.67
CA GLY A 44 3.27 3.67 -7.35
C GLY A 44 3.44 3.69 -8.87
N PRO A 45 2.47 3.19 -9.66
CA PRO A 45 2.51 3.29 -11.11
C PRO A 45 2.51 4.74 -11.56
N LYS A 46 3.28 5.08 -12.60
CA LYS A 46 3.33 6.45 -13.16
C LYS A 46 1.95 6.95 -13.63
N GLU A 47 1.08 6.04 -14.06
CA GLU A 47 -0.29 6.31 -14.49
C GLU A 47 -1.32 6.41 -13.35
N ASN A 48 -0.88 6.21 -12.09
CA ASN A 48 -1.69 6.41 -10.91
C ASN A 48 -1.39 7.79 -10.31
N ASN A 49 -2.23 8.78 -10.57
CA ASN A 49 -1.99 10.17 -10.13
C ASN A 49 -1.91 10.34 -8.60
N ALA A 50 -2.47 9.41 -7.82
CA ALA A 50 -2.36 9.42 -6.36
C ALA A 50 -1.02 8.82 -5.90
N ALA A 51 -0.66 7.67 -6.47
CA ALA A 51 0.47 6.88 -6.00
C ALA A 51 1.82 7.20 -6.68
N CYS A 52 1.84 7.89 -7.84
CA CYS A 52 3.02 7.98 -8.72
C CYS A 52 4.26 8.67 -8.12
N TYR A 53 4.14 9.28 -6.94
CA TYR A 53 5.23 9.95 -6.24
C TYR A 53 5.95 9.05 -5.22
N PHE A 54 5.42 7.86 -4.95
CA PHE A 54 5.93 6.98 -3.90
C PHE A 54 6.73 5.79 -4.44
N ASN A 55 7.83 5.49 -3.76
CA ASN A 55 8.59 4.27 -3.99
C ASN A 55 7.97 3.07 -3.27
N ARG A 56 8.49 1.88 -3.56
CA ARG A 56 8.06 0.66 -2.85
C ARG A 56 8.30 0.81 -1.35
N ALA A 57 7.33 0.39 -0.54
CA ALA A 57 7.38 0.37 0.92
C ALA A 57 7.46 1.75 1.61
N GLU A 58 7.18 2.84 0.89
CA GLU A 58 6.87 4.12 1.52
C GLU A 58 5.42 4.13 1.98
N PHE A 59 5.16 4.71 3.15
CA PHE A 59 3.82 4.94 3.69
C PHE A 59 3.33 6.34 3.31
N THR A 60 2.02 6.56 3.30
CA THR A 60 1.31 7.77 2.89
C THR A 60 0.87 8.60 4.10
N ASP A 61 -0.15 9.45 3.96
CA ASP A 61 -0.63 10.37 5.00
C ASP A 61 -1.65 9.77 5.99
N ASP A 62 -2.02 8.49 5.83
CA ASP A 62 -2.86 7.70 6.76
C ASP A 62 -2.46 7.75 8.26
#